data_AF-A0A4Y3MCH4-F1
#
_entry.id   AF-A0A4Y3MCH4-F1
#
_cell.length_a   1.000
_cell.length_b   1.000
_cell.length_c   1.000
_cell.angle_alpha   90.00
_cell.angle_beta   90.00
_cell.angle_gamma   90.00
#
_symmetry.space_group_name_H-M   'P 1'
#
loop_
_entity.id
_entity.type
_entity.pdbx_description
1 polymer ?
#
loop_
_entity_poly.entity_id
_entity_poly.type
_entity_poly.pdbx_seq_one_letter_code
_entity_poly.pdbx_strand_id
1 'polypeptide(L)'
;MHRADVVLEWHELVDAGLSRLDVRCRSIPCQRSVLSARVLGRVAPEIVSRLAVRAEREQTQRNGEIPTRKDANNRKRFRQAPVRAVWLDGGMMMSRREASLRAG
;
A
#
# COMPACT_ATOMS: atom_id res chain seq x y z
N MET A 1 -3.28 13.71 -3.04
CA MET A 1 -3.52 13.39 -4.47
C MET A 1 -2.40 12.47 -4.93
N HIS A 2 -2.70 11.35 -5.59
CA HIS A 2 -1.67 10.41 -6.05
C HIS A 2 -1.22 10.78 -7.47
N ARG A 3 0.07 10.64 -7.79
CA ARG A 3 0.64 11.09 -9.08
C ARG A 3 0.00 10.47 -10.32
N ALA A 4 -0.47 9.23 -10.19
CA ALA A 4 -1.15 8.49 -11.26
C ALA A 4 -2.68 8.67 -11.25
N ASP A 5 -3.23 9.55 -10.40
CA ASP A 5 -4.66 9.86 -10.44
C ASP A 5 -4.95 10.64 -11.73
N VAL A 6 -5.98 10.20 -12.47
CA VAL A 6 -6.45 10.85 -13.68
C VAL A 6 -7.82 11.43 -13.39
N VAL A 7 -7.97 12.73 -13.64
CA VAL A 7 -9.27 13.40 -13.61
C VAL A 7 -10.03 12.96 -14.85
N LEU A 8 -11.21 12.39 -14.65
CA LEU A 8 -12.18 12.16 -15.70
C LEU A 8 -13.19 13.31 -15.63
N GLU A 9 -13.62 13.77 -16.80
CA GLU A 9 -14.67 14.76 -16.89
C GLU A 9 -16.00 14.16 -16.44
N TRP A 10 -16.91 15.00 -15.96
CA TRP A 10 -18.20 14.51 -15.43
C TRP A 10 -18.99 13.72 -16.49
N HIS A 11 -19.01 14.18 -17.73
CA HIS A 11 -19.70 13.48 -18.82
C HIS A 11 -19.11 12.08 -19.08
N GLU A 12 -17.79 11.93 -19.02
CA GLU A 12 -17.11 10.64 -19.20
C GLU A 12 -17.49 9.62 -18.12
N LEU A 13 -17.78 10.09 -16.90
CA LEU A 13 -18.25 9.25 -15.80
C LEU A 13 -19.72 8.84 -16.01
N VAL A 14 -20.56 9.78 -16.42
CA VAL A 14 -21.99 9.52 -16.69
C VAL A 14 -22.14 8.53 -17.84
N ASP A 15 -21.41 8.71 -18.95
CA ASP A 15 -21.42 7.81 -20.10
C ASP A 15 -20.95 6.41 -19.72
N ALA A 16 -20.05 6.32 -18.72
CA ALA A 16 -19.58 5.04 -18.20
C ALA A 16 -20.57 4.34 -17.26
N GLY A 17 -21.73 4.94 -16.98
CA GLY A 17 -22.71 4.45 -16.02
C GLY A 17 -22.28 4.65 -14.56
N LEU A 18 -21.29 5.52 -14.31
CA LEU A 18 -20.76 5.79 -12.97
C LEU A 18 -21.53 6.95 -12.35
N SER A 19 -22.48 6.64 -11.47
CA SER A 19 -23.31 7.64 -10.76
C SER A 19 -22.69 8.16 -9.46
N ARG A 20 -21.56 7.59 -9.02
CA ARG A 20 -20.94 7.91 -7.73
C ARG A 20 -19.85 8.98 -7.88
N LEU A 21 -19.91 10.00 -7.04
CA LEU A 21 -18.96 11.12 -7.00
C LEU A 21 -17.59 10.75 -6.38
N ASP A 22 -17.46 9.57 -5.77
CA ASP A 22 -16.22 9.13 -5.12
C ASP A 22 -15.31 8.29 -6.03
N VAL A 23 -15.68 8.10 -7.30
CA VAL A 23 -14.89 7.31 -8.24
C VAL A 23 -13.67 8.10 -8.71
N ARG A 24 -12.49 7.48 -8.62
CA ARG A 24 -11.24 8.03 -9.14
C ARG A 24 -10.61 7.04 -10.10
N CYS A 25 -10.21 7.53 -11.27
CA CYS A 25 -9.40 6.74 -12.18
C CYS A 25 -7.93 6.86 -11.77
N ARG A 26 -7.24 5.72 -11.65
CA ARG A 26 -5.79 5.70 -11.43
C ARG A 26 -5.15 4.92 -12.56
N SER A 27 -4.31 5.58 -13.36
CA SER A 27 -3.64 4.99 -14.52
C SER A 27 -2.44 4.15 -14.06
N ILE A 28 -2.72 3.03 -13.40
CA ILE A 28 -1.73 2.01 -13.04
C ILE A 28 -2.30 0.67 -13.46
N PRO A 29 -1.54 -0.16 -14.19
CA PRO A 29 -1.96 -1.53 -14.48
C PRO A 29 -2.25 -2.29 -13.17
N CYS A 30 -3.47 -2.79 -13.04
CA CYS A 30 -3.84 -3.57 -11.86
C CYS A 30 -3.31 -5.00 -12.03
N GLN A 31 -2.37 -5.41 -11.17
CA GLN A 31 -1.86 -6.79 -11.13
C GLN A 31 -2.74 -7.73 -10.28
N ARG A 32 -3.89 -7.25 -9.76
CA ARG A 32 -4.79 -8.05 -8.92
C ARG A 32 -5.61 -9.01 -9.77
N SER A 33 -5.97 -10.15 -9.18
CA SER A 33 -6.90 -11.09 -9.80
C SER A 33 -8.26 -10.43 -10.06
N VAL A 34 -8.67 -10.46 -11.33
CA VAL A 34 -9.94 -9.89 -11.82
C VAL A 34 -11.16 -10.56 -11.17
N LEU A 35 -11.02 -11.82 -10.71
CA LEU A 35 -12.10 -12.58 -10.08
C LEU A 35 -12.65 -11.95 -8.79
N SER A 36 -11.86 -11.08 -8.14
CA SER A 36 -12.28 -10.34 -6.94
C SER A 36 -12.89 -8.97 -7.25
N ALA A 37 -12.88 -8.55 -8.52
CA ALA A 37 -13.30 -7.21 -8.92
C ALA A 37 -14.76 -7.21 -9.36
N ARG A 38 -15.53 -6.24 -8.85
CA ARG A 38 -16.87 -5.93 -9.34
C ARG A 38 -16.79 -4.86 -10.41
N VAL A 39 -17.43 -5.10 -11.56
CA VAL A 39 -17.59 -4.08 -12.61
C VAL A 39 -18.57 -3.02 -12.13
N LEU A 40 -18.16 -1.75 -12.15
CA LEU A 40 -19.02 -0.61 -11.77
C LEU A 40 -19.56 0.14 -13.00
N GLY A 41 -18.91 0.01 -14.16
CA GLY A 41 -19.23 0.76 -15.36
C GLY A 41 -18.30 0.38 -16.52
N ARG A 42 -18.53 0.96 -17.70
CA ARG A 42 -17.71 0.77 -18.91
C ARG A 42 -17.43 2.10 -19.58
N VAL A 43 -16.16 2.50 -19.62
CA VAL A 43 -15.73 3.74 -20.30
C VAL A 43 -15.57 3.53 -21.80
N ALA A 44 -15.69 4.62 -22.56
CA ALA A 44 -15.49 4.63 -24.00
C ALA A 44 -14.03 4.27 -24.38
N PRO A 45 -13.80 3.64 -25.56
CA PRO A 45 -12.46 3.24 -26.01
C PRO A 45 -11.45 4.38 -26.09
N GLU A 46 -11.90 5.60 -26.37
CA GLU A 46 -11.08 6.81 -26.45
C GLU A 46 -10.47 7.13 -25.08
N ILE A 47 -11.26 6.99 -24.02
CA ILE A 47 -10.83 7.18 -22.63
C ILE A 47 -9.81 6.09 -22.26
N VAL A 48 -10.08 4.84 -22.62
CA VAL A 48 -9.15 3.72 -22.38
C VAL A 48 -7.79 3.99 -23.04
N SER A 49 -7.80 4.46 -24.29
CA SER A 49 -6.58 4.75 -25.05
C SER A 49 -5.77 5.87 -24.39
N ARG A 50 -6.44 6.94 -23.94
CA ARG A 50 -5.81 8.03 -23.18
C ARG A 50 -5.20 7.55 -21.86
N LEU A 51 -5.92 6.67 -21.15
CA LEU A 51 -5.46 6.10 -19.88
C LEU A 51 -4.29 5.14 -20.06
N ALA A 52 -4.27 4.35 -21.13
CA ALA A 52 -3.23 3.38 -21.42
C ALA A 52 -1.86 4.06 -21.57
N VAL A 53 -1.78 5.17 -22.32
CA VAL A 53 -0.53 5.94 -22.51
C VAL A 53 -0.01 6.46 -21.17
N ARG A 54 -0.88 6.97 -20.30
CA ARG A 54 -0.46 7.42 -18.96
C ARG A 54 -0.02 6.26 -18.08
N ALA A 55 -0.74 5.14 -18.13
CA ALA A 55 -0.44 3.94 -17.35
C ALA A 55 0.93 3.35 -17.73
N GLU A 56 1.26 3.33 -19.02
CA GLU A 56 2.55 2.87 -19.53
C GLU A 56 3.71 3.77 -19.07
N ARG A 57 3.53 5.09 -19.12
CA ARG A 57 4.54 6.06 -18.63
C ARG A 57 4.79 5.90 -17.13
N GLU A 58 3.73 5.81 -16.34
CA GLU A 58 3.83 5.58 -14.89
C GLU A 58 4.48 4.23 -14.59
N GLN A 59 4.15 3.17 -15.34
CA GLN A 59 4.76 1.86 -15.16
C GLN A 59 6.25 1.87 -15.51
N THR A 60 6.64 2.52 -16.60
CA THR A 60 8.04 2.70 -17.00
C THR A 60 8.82 3.47 -15.93
N GLN A 61 8.24 4.56 -15.40
CA GLN A 61 8.85 5.32 -14.31
C GLN A 61 9.02 4.47 -13.04
N ARG A 62 7.99 3.69 -12.67
CA ARG A 62 8.07 2.75 -11.53
C ARG A 62 9.18 1.72 -11.73
N ASN A 63 9.29 1.15 -12.93
CA ASN A 63 10.33 0.18 -13.24
C ASN A 63 11.73 0.78 -13.05
N GLY A 64 11.93 2.06 -13.43
CA GLY A 64 13.16 2.81 -13.17
C GLY A 64 13.44 3.11 -11.69
N GLU A 65 12.41 3.16 -10.83
CA GLU A 65 12.54 3.32 -9.37
C GLU A 65 12.80 2.00 -8.63
N ILE A 66 12.57 0.83 -9.25
CA ILE A 66 12.77 -0.47 -8.60
C ILE A 66 14.24 -0.72 -8.20
N PRO A 67 15.27 -0.41 -9.03
CA PRO A 67 16.67 -0.57 -8.66
C PRO A 67 17.02 0.20 -7.37
N THR A 68 16.59 1.46 -7.27
CA THR A 68 16.88 2.33 -6.12
C THR A 68 16.16 1.91 -4.85
N ARG A 69 14.98 1.27 -4.96
CA ARG A 69 14.26 0.72 -3.80
C ARG A 69 14.96 -0.49 -3.19
N LYS A 70 15.56 -1.39 -3.99
CA LYS A 70 16.31 -2.53 -3.45
C LYS A 70 17.51 -2.06 -2.64
N ASP A 71 18.28 -1.10 -3.15
CA ASP A 71 19.47 -0.56 -2.46
C ASP A 71 19.12 0.29 -1.23
N ALA A 72 18.05 1.08 -1.29
CA ALA A 72 17.58 1.86 -0.14
C ALA A 72 17.01 0.98 0.98
N ASN A 73 16.30 -0.10 0.64
CA ASN A 73 15.76 -1.03 1.63
C ASN A 73 16.87 -1.89 2.26
N ASN A 74 17.90 -2.24 1.48
CA ASN A 74 19.09 -2.90 2.00
C ASN A 74 19.86 -1.98 2.97
N ARG A 75 20.09 -0.71 2.58
CA ARG A 75 20.69 0.30 3.47
C ARG A 75 19.89 0.56 4.75
N LYS A 76 18.55 0.45 4.71
CA LYS A 76 17.71 0.54 5.92
C LYS A 76 17.85 -0.68 6.84
N ARG A 77 18.02 -1.88 6.29
CA ARG A 77 18.28 -3.10 7.09
C ARG A 77 19.65 -3.04 7.79
N PHE A 78 20.67 -2.53 7.11
CA PHE A 78 22.02 -2.36 7.70
C PHE A 78 22.15 -1.17 8.67
N ARG A 79 21.18 -0.26 8.70
CA ARG A 79 21.14 0.87 9.66
C ARG A 79 20.32 0.58 10.92
N GLN A 80 19.74 -0.61 11.05
CA GLN A 80 19.25 -1.06 12.36
C GLN A 80 20.49 -1.41 13.19
N ALA A 81 20.92 -0.46 14.03
CA ALA A 81 21.91 -0.71 15.07
C ALA A 81 21.55 -2.02 15.80
N PRO A 82 22.53 -2.84 16.21
CA PRO A 82 22.23 -4.10 16.89
C PRO A 82 21.40 -3.78 18.14
N VAL A 83 20.13 -4.17 18.11
CA VAL A 83 19.31 -4.19 19.31
C VAL A 83 19.99 -5.17 20.24
N ARG A 84 20.66 -4.66 21.27
CA ARG A 84 21.27 -5.46 22.33
C ARG A 84 20.13 -6.26 22.96
N ALA A 85 19.99 -7.54 22.59
CA ALA A 85 19.05 -8.45 23.20
C ALA A 85 19.47 -8.63 24.66
N VAL A 86 18.88 -7.84 25.55
CA VAL A 86 18.96 -8.05 26.99
C VAL A 86 17.91 -9.11 27.30
N TRP A 87 18.36 -10.36 27.41
CA TRP A 87 17.58 -11.41 28.04
C TRP A 87 17.52 -11.04 29.53
N LEU A 88 16.35 -10.62 30.00
CA LEU A 88 16.09 -10.57 31.43
C LEU A 88 16.07 -12.02 31.90
N ASP A 89 17.11 -12.39 32.64
CA ASP A 89 17.17 -13.65 33.36
C ASP A 89 15.91 -13.77 34.23
N GLY A 90 15.20 -14.87 34.07
CA GLY A 90 13.94 -15.16 34.77
C GLY A 90 14.17 -15.39 36.25
N GLY A 91 14.43 -14.33 37.01
CA GLY A 91 14.33 -14.32 38.46
C GLY A 91 12.86 -14.16 38.87
N MET A 92 12.26 -15.23 39.39
CA MET A 92 10.89 -15.31 39.90
C MET A 92 10.43 -14.01 40.58
N MET A 93 9.46 -13.31 39.99
CA MET A 93 8.66 -12.33 40.72
C MET A 93 7.73 -13.09 41.66
N MET A 94 8.13 -13.22 42.93
CA MET A 94 7.25 -13.66 44.00
C MET A 94 6.03 -12.74 44.03
N SER A 95 4.83 -13.31 44.03
CA SER A 95 3.60 -12.54 44.17
C SER A 95 3.60 -11.84 45.54
N ARG A 96 3.06 -10.62 45.63
CA ARG A 96 2.96 -9.89 46.92
C ARG A 96 2.29 -10.71 48.02
N ARG A 97 1.41 -11.65 47.65
CA ARG A 97 0.77 -12.60 48.58
C ARG A 97 1.75 -13.58 49.23
N GLU A 98 2.78 -14.02 48.52
CA GLU A 98 3.75 -14.99 49.04
C GLU A 98 4.73 -14.35 50.02
N ALA A 99 5.02 -13.05 49.85
CA ALA A 99 5.85 -12.29 50.79
C ALA A 99 5.17 -12.09 52.16
N SER A 100 3.84 -11.94 52.18
CA SER A 100 3.08 -11.71 53.43
C SER A 100 2.96 -12.95 54.31
N LEU A 101 3.03 -14.16 53.73
CA LEU A 101 2.84 -15.43 54.46
C LEU A 101 4.10 -15.92 55.17
N ARG A 102 5.28 -15.34 54.90
CA ARG A 102 6.53 -15.67 55.60
C ARG A 102 6.92 -14.67 56.69
N ALA A 103 6.18 -13.58 56.83
CA ALA A 103 6.39 -12.58 57.87
C ALA A 103 5.58 -12.88 59.17
N GLY A 104 5.04 -14.09 59.30
CA GLY A 104 4.40 -14.62 60.51
C GLY A 104 5.19 -15.79 61.06
#